data_AF-A0A7L2X3H3-F1
#
_entry.id   AF-A0A7L2X3H3-F1
#
_cell.length_a   1.000
_cell.length_b   1.000
_cell.length_c   1.000
_cell.angle_alpha   90.00
_cell.angle_beta   90.00
_cell.angle_gamma   90.00
#
_symmetry.space_group_name_H-M   'P 1'
#
loop_
_entity.id
_entity.type
_entity.pdbx_description
1 polymer ?
#
loop_
_entity_poly.entity_id
_entity_poly.type
_entity_poly.pdbx_seq_one_letter_code
_entity_poly.pdbx_strand_id
1 'polypeptide(L)'
;WDFETIRTVDPWGTERGRRFRGGLRRWNMTVQWWLAAYVHRRGPRQYPVIRNAWTMLASAYWHGLHGGQHLAFLSVPLWLAAEAAAEAALGAHFGVPLERLGGWKGSLLRGGQWFLKMRAFEYLSMGFVLRGAAATLRFWASVHFCGHLLPL
;
A
#
# COMPACT_ATOMS: atom_id res chain seq x y z
N TRP A 1 13.11 -7.83 -29.46
CA TRP A 1 12.81 -6.65 -28.63
C TRP A 1 11.97 -7.10 -27.45
N ASP A 2 12.40 -6.81 -26.23
CA ASP A 2 11.67 -7.18 -25.02
C ASP A 2 10.88 -5.96 -24.52
N PHE A 3 9.55 -6.08 -24.57
CA PHE A 3 8.60 -5.03 -24.19
C PHE A 3 8.46 -4.88 -22.67
N GLU A 4 9.13 -5.72 -21.86
CA GLU A 4 9.12 -5.56 -20.39
C GLU A 4 9.68 -4.20 -19.93
N THR A 5 10.55 -3.57 -20.72
CA THR A 5 11.08 -2.22 -20.42
C THR A 5 10.04 -1.09 -20.52
N ILE A 6 8.95 -1.28 -21.27
CA ILE A 6 7.84 -0.32 -21.38
C ILE A 6 6.62 -0.71 -20.54
N ARG A 7 6.68 -1.84 -19.82
CA ARG A 7 5.57 -2.32 -18.99
C ARG A 7 5.45 -1.45 -17.74
N THR A 8 4.47 -0.54 -17.76
CA THR A 8 4.20 0.39 -16.66
C THR A 8 3.29 -0.19 -15.60
N VAL A 9 2.46 -1.18 -15.93
CA VAL A 9 1.52 -1.80 -14.98
C VAL A 9 1.49 -3.31 -15.20
N ASP A 10 1.42 -4.06 -14.11
CA ASP A 10 1.03 -5.47 -14.11
C ASP A 10 -0.35 -5.62 -13.44
N PRO A 11 -1.47 -5.57 -14.20
CA PRO A 11 -2.81 -5.68 -13.64
C PRO A 11 -3.00 -7.01 -12.93
N TRP A 12 -2.54 -8.09 -13.56
CA TRP A 12 -2.67 -9.45 -13.07
C TRP A 12 -2.06 -9.60 -11.68
N GLY A 13 -0.80 -9.20 -11.52
CA GLY A 13 -0.10 -9.28 -10.24
C GLY A 13 -0.55 -8.23 -9.22
N THR A 14 -1.12 -7.10 -9.67
CA THR A 14 -1.72 -6.11 -8.78
C THR A 14 -3.00 -6.65 -8.14
N GLU A 15 -3.85 -7.30 -8.95
CA GLU A 15 -5.11 -7.86 -8.50
C GLU A 15 -4.93 -9.14 -7.68
N ARG A 16 -4.30 -10.19 -8.22
CA ARG A 16 -4.08 -11.45 -7.49
C ARG A 16 -2.98 -11.38 -6.43
N GLY A 17 -2.17 -10.32 -6.45
CA GLY A 17 -1.14 -10.11 -5.43
C GLY A 17 -1.76 -10.01 -4.04
N ARG A 18 -1.28 -10.83 -3.10
CA ARG A 18 -1.73 -10.81 -1.70
C ARG A 18 -1.26 -9.58 -0.94
N ARG A 19 0.02 -9.22 -1.10
CA ARG A 19 0.65 -8.16 -0.32
C ARG A 19 0.31 -6.77 -0.83
N PHE A 20 0.02 -5.84 0.07
CA PHE A 20 -0.22 -4.42 -0.20
C PHE A 20 1.01 -3.77 -0.82
N ARG A 21 2.19 -4.00 -0.22
CA ARG A 21 3.46 -3.57 -0.80
C ARG A 21 3.70 -4.14 -2.21
N GLY A 22 3.27 -5.38 -2.43
CA GLY A 22 3.38 -6.05 -3.72
C GLY A 22 2.51 -5.39 -4.79
N GLY A 23 1.25 -5.07 -4.45
CA GLY A 23 0.34 -4.35 -5.34
C GLY A 23 0.89 -2.98 -5.74
N LEU A 24 1.38 -2.20 -4.77
CA LEU A 24 1.95 -0.87 -5.04
C LEU A 24 3.15 -0.92 -6.00
N ARG A 25 4.02 -1.93 -5.88
CA ARG A 25 5.21 -2.06 -6.75
C ARG A 25 4.86 -2.44 -8.19
N ARG A 26 3.71 -3.07 -8.42
CA ARG A 26 3.24 -3.54 -9.73
C ARG A 26 2.31 -2.55 -10.42
N TRP A 27 1.87 -1.53 -9.70
CA TRP A 27 1.14 -0.39 -10.22
C TRP A 27 2.09 0.77 -10.51
N ASN A 28 2.09 1.24 -11.76
CA ASN A 28 2.93 2.36 -12.21
C ASN A 28 4.43 2.13 -11.92
N MET A 29 4.93 0.98 -12.38
CA MET A 29 6.25 0.41 -12.12
C MET A 29 7.40 1.37 -12.45
N THR A 30 7.27 2.16 -13.52
CA THR A 30 8.27 3.18 -13.90
C THR A 30 8.34 4.32 -12.89
N VAL A 31 7.20 4.82 -12.41
CA VAL A 31 7.13 5.81 -11.32
C VAL A 31 7.63 5.22 -10.00
N GLN A 32 7.28 3.97 -9.69
CA GLN A 32 7.80 3.28 -8.51
C GLN A 32 9.33 3.15 -8.55
N TRP A 33 9.90 2.84 -9.71
CA TRP A 33 11.34 2.80 -9.91
C TRP A 33 11.97 4.19 -9.72
N TRP A 34 11.38 5.24 -10.31
CA TRP A 34 11.86 6.61 -10.15
C TRP A 34 11.80 7.07 -8.69
N LEU A 35 10.69 6.83 -7.99
CA LEU A 35 10.56 7.11 -6.56
C LEU A 35 11.61 6.36 -5.75
N ALA A 36 11.84 5.08 -6.03
CA ALA A 36 12.83 4.28 -5.34
C ALA A 36 14.26 4.80 -5.57
N ALA A 37 14.63 5.07 -6.82
CA ALA A 37 15.96 5.48 -7.22
C ALA A 37 16.29 6.90 -6.75
N TYR A 38 15.35 7.83 -6.88
CA TYR A 38 15.63 9.26 -6.70
C TYR A 38 15.16 9.83 -5.36
N VAL A 39 13.99 9.42 -4.87
CA VAL A 39 13.38 10.00 -3.66
C VAL A 39 13.66 9.14 -2.43
N HIS A 40 13.25 7.88 -2.46
CA HIS A 40 13.31 6.96 -1.32
C HIS A 40 14.76 6.74 -0.84
N ARG A 41 15.72 6.60 -1.76
CA ARG A 41 17.16 6.45 -1.42
C ARG A 41 17.76 7.67 -0.72
N ARG A 42 17.21 8.87 -0.97
CA ARG A 42 17.66 10.14 -0.38
C ARG A 42 16.88 10.54 0.87
N GLY A 43 15.76 9.86 1.16
CA GLY A 43 14.95 10.13 2.35
C GLY A 43 15.61 9.75 3.68
N PRO A 44 14.97 10.12 4.82
CA PRO A 44 15.48 9.83 6.16
C PRO A 44 15.73 8.34 6.38
N ARG A 45 16.92 7.96 6.85
CA ARG A 45 17.30 6.54 7.00
C ARG A 45 16.98 5.94 8.36
N GLN A 46 16.85 6.78 9.39
CA GLN A 46 16.73 6.36 10.78
C GLN A 46 15.40 5.66 11.08
N TYR A 47 14.32 6.04 10.39
CA TYR A 47 12.98 5.53 10.65
C TYR A 47 12.29 5.06 9.36
N PRO A 48 12.07 3.74 9.16
CA PRO A 48 11.49 3.20 7.93
C PRO A 48 10.11 3.78 7.58
N VAL A 49 9.26 4.03 8.59
CA VAL A 49 7.92 4.61 8.39
C VAL A 49 8.02 6.04 7.88
N ILE A 50 8.88 6.87 8.50
CA ILE A 50 9.11 8.26 8.06
C ILE A 50 9.69 8.29 6.64
N ARG A 51 10.59 7.35 6.32
CA ARG A 51 11.14 7.21 4.97
C ARG A 51 10.08 6.88 3.92
N ASN A 52 9.15 5.97 4.26
CA ASN A 52 8.01 5.65 3.40
C ASN A 52 7.09 6.86 3.25
N ALA A 53 6.80 7.58 4.35
CA ALA A 53 5.99 8.80 4.32
C ALA A 53 6.62 9.89 3.47
N TRP A 54 7.92 10.12 3.57
CA TRP A 54 8.68 11.02 2.69
C TRP A 54 8.50 10.68 1.21
N THR A 55 8.58 9.40 0.89
CA THR A 55 8.43 8.92 -0.50
C THR A 55 7.00 9.12 -1.00
N MET A 56 6.01 8.84 -0.15
CA MET A 56 4.59 9.00 -0.49
C MET A 56 4.18 10.47 -0.55
N LEU A 57 4.79 11.36 0.23
CA LEU A 57 4.60 12.80 0.13
C LEU A 57 5.09 13.32 -1.22
N ALA A 58 6.27 12.91 -1.68
CA ALA A 58 6.76 13.25 -3.01
C ALA A 58 5.85 12.70 -4.11
N SER A 59 5.32 11.49 -3.93
CA SER A 59 4.33 10.90 -4.84
C SER A 59 3.04 11.74 -4.88
N ALA A 60 2.52 12.17 -3.73
CA ALA A 60 1.34 13.03 -3.65
C ALA A 60 1.57 14.37 -4.36
N TYR A 61 2.71 15.00 -4.12
CA TYR A 61 3.09 16.24 -4.79
C TYR A 61 3.15 16.07 -6.32
N TRP A 62 3.70 14.96 -6.82
CA TRP A 62 3.74 14.65 -8.25
C TRP A 62 2.34 14.53 -8.88
N HIS A 63 1.33 14.08 -8.11
CA HIS A 63 -0.06 14.02 -8.56
C HIS A 63 -0.82 15.36 -8.51
N GLY A 64 -0.21 16.41 -7.94
CA GLY A 64 -0.77 17.76 -7.81
C GLY A 64 -1.20 18.11 -6.39
N LEU A 65 -1.53 19.38 -6.14
CA LEU A 65 -1.90 19.92 -4.81
C LEU A 65 -3.36 19.64 -4.45
N HIS A 66 -3.77 18.37 -4.50
CA HIS A 66 -5.11 17.94 -4.11
C HIS A 66 -5.08 17.29 -2.74
N GLY A 67 -5.80 17.89 -1.78
CA GLY A 67 -5.78 17.44 -0.39
C GLY A 67 -6.21 15.99 -0.20
N GLY A 68 -7.17 15.48 -0.97
CA GLY A 68 -7.60 14.08 -0.92
C GLY A 68 -6.50 13.09 -1.35
N GLN A 69 -5.69 13.45 -2.35
CA GLN A 69 -4.55 12.63 -2.77
C GLN A 69 -3.45 12.61 -1.70
N HIS A 70 -3.19 13.74 -1.05
CA HIS A 70 -2.22 13.82 0.04
C HIS A 70 -2.65 12.92 1.21
N LEU A 71 -3.93 12.97 1.58
CA LEU A 71 -4.48 12.09 2.61
C LEU A 71 -4.33 10.60 2.24
N ALA A 72 -4.66 10.21 1.01
CA ALA A 72 -4.54 8.83 0.55
C ALA A 72 -3.09 8.33 0.58
N PHE A 73 -2.15 9.10 0.00
CA PHE A 73 -0.74 8.73 -0.05
C PHE A 73 -0.10 8.70 1.33
N LEU A 74 -0.39 9.65 2.22
CA LEU A 74 0.17 9.65 3.57
C LEU A 74 -0.39 8.53 4.47
N SER A 75 -1.47 7.87 4.04
CA SER A 75 -2.01 6.68 4.72
C SER A 75 -1.32 5.38 4.26
N VAL A 76 -0.66 5.36 3.10
CA VAL A 76 0.07 4.19 2.57
C VAL A 76 1.18 3.69 3.52
N PRO A 77 2.02 4.55 4.14
CA PRO A 77 3.05 4.10 5.09
C PRO A 77 2.50 3.33 6.29
N LEU A 78 1.30 3.70 6.77
CA LEU A 78 0.63 3.00 7.88
C LEU A 78 0.25 1.59 7.46
N TRP A 79 -0.37 1.43 6.28
CA TRP A 79 -0.69 0.12 5.72
C TRP A 79 0.55 -0.74 5.47
N LEU A 80 1.65 -0.14 4.99
CA LEU A 80 2.92 -0.85 4.81
C LEU A 80 3.52 -1.33 6.15
N ALA A 81 3.40 -0.52 7.20
CA ALA A 81 3.87 -0.88 8.54
C ALA A 81 3.00 -1.99 9.16
N ALA A 82 1.68 -1.87 9.04
CA ALA A 82 0.72 -2.85 9.52
C ALA A 82 0.87 -4.20 8.83
N GLU A 83 1.02 -4.22 7.50
CA GLU A 83 1.31 -5.45 6.76
C GLU A 83 2.59 -6.13 7.26
N ALA A 84 3.67 -5.36 7.45
CA ALA A 84 4.94 -5.89 7.93
C ALA A 84 4.82 -6.45 9.36
N ALA A 85 4.11 -5.75 10.25
CA ALA A 85 3.86 -6.18 11.62
C ALA A 85 3.01 -7.46 11.67
N ALA A 86 1.94 -7.52 10.87
CA ALA A 86 1.08 -8.70 10.78
C ALA A 86 1.84 -9.92 10.23
N GLU A 87 2.64 -9.76 9.16
CA GLU A 87 3.46 -10.87 8.63
C GLU A 87 4.50 -11.35 9.66
N ALA A 88 5.11 -10.44 10.42
CA ALA A 88 6.05 -10.78 11.49
C ALA A 88 5.36 -11.53 12.65
N ALA A 89 4.20 -11.05 13.11
CA ALA A 89 3.43 -11.67 14.19
C ALA A 89 2.92 -13.06 13.80
N LEU A 90 2.39 -13.22 12.58
CA LEU A 90 1.97 -14.53 12.08
C LEU A 90 3.16 -15.48 11.93
N GLY A 91 4.30 -14.97 11.42
CA GLY A 91 5.53 -15.75 11.32
C GLY A 91 6.03 -16.25 12.68
N ALA A 92 5.98 -15.40 13.71
CA ALA A 92 6.34 -15.76 15.08
C ALA A 92 5.35 -16.78 15.68
N HIS A 93 4.04 -16.60 15.46
CA HIS A 93 3.01 -17.48 15.99
C HIS A 93 3.05 -18.89 15.38
N PHE A 94 3.25 -19.01 14.06
CA PHE A 94 3.26 -20.30 13.37
C PHE A 94 4.67 -20.91 13.22
N GLY A 95 5.72 -20.19 13.60
CA GLY A 95 7.13 -20.61 13.45
C GLY A 95 7.62 -20.65 11.98
N VAL A 96 6.76 -20.32 11.02
CA VAL A 96 7.07 -20.27 9.60
C VAL A 96 6.41 -19.04 8.96
N PRO A 97 7.03 -18.44 7.92
CA PRO A 97 6.38 -17.40 7.14
C PRO A 97 5.04 -17.87 6.56
N LEU A 98 4.08 -16.95 6.43
CA LEU A 98 2.72 -17.25 5.93
C LEU A 98 2.72 -17.91 4.53
N GLU A 99 3.75 -17.66 3.72
CA GLU A 99 3.93 -18.29 2.41
C GLU A 99 4.18 -19.79 2.50
N ARG A 100 4.82 -20.24 3.59
CA ARG A 100 5.16 -21.64 3.84
C ARG A 100 4.12 -22.36 4.68
N LEU A 101 3.15 -21.63 5.24
CA LEU A 101 2.07 -22.22 6.02
C LEU A 101 1.12 -23.00 5.11
N GLY A 102 1.19 -24.33 5.17
CA GLY A 102 0.33 -25.23 4.41
C GLY A 102 -1.09 -25.34 4.97
N GLY A 103 -1.92 -26.13 4.28
CA GLY A 103 -3.27 -26.48 4.73
C GLY A 103 -4.30 -25.35 4.66
N TRP A 104 -5.51 -25.64 5.15
CA TRP A 104 -6.66 -24.73 5.08
C TRP A 104 -6.42 -23.41 5.83
N LYS A 105 -5.74 -23.47 6.98
CA LYS A 105 -5.39 -22.28 7.79
C LYS A 105 -4.53 -21.30 7.00
N GLY A 106 -3.47 -21.81 6.35
CA GLY A 106 -2.61 -20.98 5.50
C GLY A 106 -3.37 -20.36 4.33
N SER A 107 -4.24 -21.13 3.67
CA SER A 107 -5.07 -20.61 2.58
C SER A 107 -6.07 -19.54 3.05
N LEU A 108 -6.71 -19.74 4.20
CA LEU A 108 -7.63 -18.78 4.78
C LEU A 108 -6.93 -17.47 5.17
N LEU A 109 -5.76 -17.53 5.82
CA LEU A 109 -4.99 -16.35 6.19
C LEU A 109 -4.46 -15.60 4.96
N ARG A 110 -3.99 -16.32 3.93
CA ARG A 110 -3.57 -15.69 2.66
C ARG A 110 -4.75 -15.03 1.93
N GLY A 111 -5.91 -15.67 1.91
CA GLY A 111 -7.15 -15.11 1.37
C GLY A 111 -7.59 -13.86 2.14
N GLY A 112 -7.53 -13.91 3.47
CA GLY A 112 -7.82 -12.78 4.35
C GLY A 112 -6.90 -11.59 4.10
N GLN A 113 -5.59 -11.81 3.98
CA GLN A 113 -4.65 -10.73 3.66
C GLN A 113 -4.89 -10.13 2.27
N TRP A 114 -5.18 -10.97 1.26
CA TRP A 114 -5.55 -10.48 -0.06
C TRP A 114 -6.83 -9.63 -0.01
N PHE A 115 -7.83 -10.07 0.74
CA PHE A 115 -9.08 -9.34 0.93
C PHE A 115 -8.84 -7.98 1.59
N LEU A 116 -8.11 -7.95 2.71
CA LEU A 116 -7.74 -6.72 3.40
C LEU A 116 -6.97 -5.76 2.50
N LYS A 117 -6.02 -6.27 1.70
CA LYS A 117 -5.30 -5.49 0.70
C LYS A 117 -6.23 -4.85 -0.32
N MET A 118 -7.23 -5.57 -0.83
CA MET A 118 -8.21 -5.01 -1.77
C MET A 118 -9.04 -3.90 -1.13
N ARG A 119 -9.54 -4.13 0.09
CA ARG A 119 -10.27 -3.10 0.85
C ARG A 119 -9.43 -1.85 1.09
N ALA A 120 -8.14 -2.02 1.41
CA ALA A 120 -7.21 -0.91 1.56
C ALA A 120 -7.08 -0.10 0.26
N PHE A 121 -6.91 -0.77 -0.89
CA PHE A 121 -6.81 -0.06 -2.18
C PHE A 121 -8.09 0.70 -2.53
N GLU A 122 -9.26 0.08 -2.39
CA GLU A 122 -10.55 0.73 -2.64
C GLU A 122 -10.76 1.94 -1.74
N TYR A 123 -10.47 1.80 -0.45
CA TYR A 123 -10.62 2.86 0.53
C TYR A 123 -9.70 4.05 0.26
N LEU A 124 -8.42 3.79 -0.07
CA LEU A 124 -7.44 4.84 -0.36
C LEU A 124 -7.69 5.50 -1.73
N SER A 125 -8.17 4.75 -2.72
CA SER A 125 -8.47 5.30 -4.05
C SER A 125 -9.60 6.34 -4.04
N MET A 126 -10.48 6.34 -3.03
CA MET A 126 -11.47 7.41 -2.85
C MET A 126 -10.83 8.79 -2.65
N GLY A 127 -9.63 8.87 -2.07
CA GLY A 127 -8.88 10.13 -1.99
C GLY A 127 -8.46 10.67 -3.35
N PHE A 128 -8.20 9.78 -4.32
CA PHE A 128 -7.89 10.15 -5.70
C PHE A 128 -9.13 10.56 -6.49
N VAL A 129 -10.24 9.84 -6.29
CA VAL A 129 -11.51 10.12 -6.99
C VAL A 129 -12.09 11.46 -6.52
N LEU A 130 -12.15 11.68 -5.20
CA LEU A 130 -12.80 12.87 -4.64
C LEU A 130 -11.93 14.13 -4.73
N ARG A 131 -10.60 13.99 -4.76
CA ARG A 131 -9.57 15.05 -4.82
C ARG A 131 -9.56 16.06 -3.66
N GLY A 132 -10.71 16.51 -3.16
CA GLY A 132 -10.83 17.47 -2.07
C GLY A 132 -10.73 16.81 -0.69
N ALA A 133 -9.89 17.36 0.20
CA ALA A 133 -9.68 16.82 1.54
C ALA A 133 -10.98 16.70 2.35
N ALA A 134 -11.82 17.74 2.33
CA ALA A 134 -13.08 17.73 3.08
C ALA A 134 -14.04 16.64 2.59
N ALA A 135 -14.15 16.43 1.28
CA ALA A 135 -14.98 15.37 0.70
C ALA A 135 -14.45 13.98 1.06
N THR A 136 -13.12 13.78 0.98
CA THR A 136 -12.47 12.53 1.38
C THR A 136 -12.68 12.23 2.86
N LEU A 137 -12.49 13.21 3.75
CA LEU A 137 -12.70 13.05 5.19
C LEU A 137 -14.15 12.76 5.53
N ARG A 138 -15.11 13.41 4.85
CA ARG A 138 -16.55 13.10 5.03
C ARG A 138 -16.87 11.67 4.62
N PHE A 139 -16.34 11.20 3.50
CA PHE A 139 -16.51 9.82 3.07
C PHE A 139 -15.87 8.84 4.08
N TRP A 140 -14.63 9.08 4.50
CA TRP A 140 -13.96 8.25 5.50
C TRP A 140 -14.69 8.24 6.85
N ALA A 141 -15.25 9.37 7.28
CA ALA A 141 -16.08 9.45 8.46
C ALA A 141 -17.37 8.63 8.34
N SER A 142 -18.02 8.60 7.16
CA SER A 142 -19.22 7.77 6.94
C SER A 142 -18.96 6.27 7.00
N VAL A 143 -17.70 5.83 6.86
CA VAL A 143 -17.29 4.43 7.07
C VAL A 143 -16.46 4.28 8.35
N HIS A 144 -16.60 5.22 9.28
CA HIS A 144 -15.96 5.22 10.60
C HIS A 144 -14.43 5.07 10.58
N PHE A 145 -13.77 5.56 9.53
CA PHE A 145 -12.33 5.44 9.33
C PHE A 145 -11.82 3.99 9.43
N CYS A 146 -12.65 3.00 9.07
CA CYS A 146 -12.32 1.58 9.23
C CYS A 146 -11.00 1.19 8.55
N GLY A 147 -10.68 1.80 7.40
CA GLY A 147 -9.43 1.60 6.68
C GLY A 147 -8.19 2.23 7.31
N HIS A 148 -8.35 3.10 8.32
CA HIS A 148 -7.24 3.62 9.14
C HIS A 148 -7.13 2.93 10.49
N LEU A 149 -8.24 2.38 11.02
CA LEU A 149 -8.26 1.66 12.29
C LEU A 149 -7.79 0.21 12.16
N LEU A 150 -8.10 -0.48 11.06
CA LEU A 150 -7.63 -1.85 10.82
C LEU A 150 -6.09 -2.00 10.82
N PRO A 151 -5.31 -1.04 10.30
CA PRO A 151 -3.84 -1.06 10.36
C PRO A 151 -3.19 -0.73 11.71
N LEU A 152 -3.93 -0.18 12.68
CA LEU A 152 -3.42 0.27 13.99
C LEU A 152 -3.61 -0.82 15.06
#